data_AF-A0A6N4TI26-F1
#
_entry.id   AF-A0A6N4TI26-F1
#
_cell.length_a   1.000
_cell.length_b   1.000
_cell.length_c   1.000
_cell.angle_alpha   90.00
_cell.angle_beta   90.00
_cell.angle_gamma   90.00
#
_symmetry.space_group_name_H-M   'P 1'
#
loop_
_entity.id
_entity.type
_entity.pdbx_description
1 polymer ?
#
loop_
_entity_poly.entity_id
_entity_poly.type
_entity_poly.pdbx_seq_one_letter_code
_entity_poly.pdbx_strand_id
1 'polypeptide(L)'
;MKDKQINFRLDEELRVYLNSVCEELGCNMSSYIRNRIFSPEYINVAIEYDKDIDVVMNRMGNNINQIARSLNTLQNIFQTQDIIDEAEGIKEMISTAISLLKENREVYEEFTKQKKETEKQLYRIIKKREVFEFLEIDEKEK
;
A
#
# COMPACT_ATOMS: atom_id res chain seq x y z
N MET A 1 -13.05 19.94 -26.92
CA MET A 1 -14.28 19.23 -26.52
C MET A 1 -14.93 20.05 -25.40
N LYS A 2 -16.20 20.46 -25.51
CA LYS A 2 -16.88 21.12 -24.38
C LYS A 2 -17.03 20.10 -23.25
N ASP A 3 -16.60 20.45 -22.04
CA ASP A 3 -16.82 19.64 -20.84
C ASP A 3 -18.34 19.50 -20.63
N LYS A 4 -18.88 18.32 -20.93
CA LYS A 4 -20.29 18.01 -20.71
C LYS A 4 -20.50 17.85 -19.21
N GLN A 5 -21.22 18.78 -18.60
CA GLN A 5 -21.68 18.66 -17.21
C GLN A 5 -23.04 17.98 -17.18
N ILE A 6 -23.19 16.99 -16.30
CA ILE A 6 -24.45 16.30 -16.03
C ILE A 6 -24.82 16.64 -14.58
N ASN A 7 -26.00 17.22 -14.39
CA ASN A 7 -26.51 17.58 -13.06
C ASN A 7 -27.48 16.50 -12.58
N PHE A 8 -27.22 15.94 -11.41
CA PHE A 8 -28.10 14.99 -10.74
C PHE A 8 -28.87 15.70 -9.62
N ARG A 9 -30.15 15.36 -9.47
CA ARG A 9 -30.93 15.75 -8.29
C ARG A 9 -30.94 14.57 -7.33
N LEU A 10 -30.51 14.81 -6.11
CA LEU A 10 -30.50 13.84 -5.02
C LEU A 10 -31.37 14.40 -3.90
N ASP A 11 -32.09 13.53 -3.21
CA ASP A 11 -32.64 13.91 -1.91
C ASP A 11 -31.50 14.09 -0.88
N GLU A 12 -31.81 14.77 0.22
CA GLU A 12 -30.79 15.13 1.21
C GLU A 12 -30.23 13.90 1.94
N GLU A 13 -31.06 12.88 2.17
CA GLU A 13 -30.67 11.64 2.85
C GLU A 13 -29.65 10.84 2.01
N LEU A 14 -29.94 10.65 0.73
CA LEU A 14 -29.06 10.00 -0.24
C LEU A 14 -27.78 10.79 -0.45
N ARG A 15 -27.84 12.12 -0.45
CA ARG A 15 -26.65 12.97 -0.55
C ARG A 15 -25.71 12.75 0.65
N VAL A 16 -26.26 12.75 1.87
CA VAL A 16 -25.48 12.51 3.10
C VAL A 16 -24.85 11.12 3.07
N TYR A 17 -25.64 10.10 2.72
CA TYR A 17 -25.15 8.72 2.58
C TYR A 17 -24.03 8.59 1.54
N LEU A 18 -24.21 9.17 0.36
CA LEU A 18 -23.18 9.10 -0.69
C LEU A 18 -21.90 9.86 -0.28
N ASN A 19 -22.02 10.95 0.48
CA ASN A 19 -20.86 11.66 1.01
C ASN A 19 -20.08 10.79 2.00
N SER A 20 -20.75 10.10 2.93
CA SER A 20 -20.07 9.22 3.89
C SER A 20 -19.37 8.05 3.18
N VAL A 21 -19.99 7.48 2.14
CA VAL A 21 -19.37 6.45 1.30
C VAL A 21 -18.13 7.00 0.58
N CYS A 22 -18.20 8.23 0.06
CA CYS A 22 -17.06 8.85 -0.61
C CYS A 22 -15.91 9.16 0.36
N GLU A 23 -16.21 9.56 1.59
CA GLU A 23 -15.23 9.77 2.66
C GLU A 23 -14.55 8.47 3.06
N GLU A 24 -15.31 7.41 3.31
CA GLU A 24 -14.77 6.08 3.66
C GLU A 24 -13.88 5.51 2.55
N LEU A 25 -14.24 5.75 1.29
CA LEU A 25 -13.49 5.28 0.12
C LEU A 25 -12.40 6.26 -0.35
N GLY A 26 -12.23 7.40 0.33
CA GLY A 26 -11.23 8.41 -0.01
C GLY A 26 -11.36 8.99 -1.42
N CYS A 27 -12.58 9.15 -1.95
CA CYS A 27 -12.82 9.56 -3.33
C CYS A 27 -13.81 10.72 -3.46
N ASN A 28 -13.81 11.38 -4.62
CA ASN A 28 -14.77 12.46 -4.91
C ASN A 28 -16.10 11.88 -5.41
N MET A 29 -17.22 12.37 -4.89
CA MET A 29 -18.60 12.09 -5.36
C MET A 29 -18.77 12.08 -6.88
N SER A 30 -18.26 13.09 -7.58
CA SER A 30 -18.37 13.17 -9.04
C SER A 30 -17.64 12.02 -9.74
N SER A 31 -16.51 11.60 -9.19
CA SER A 31 -15.73 10.46 -9.71
C SER A 31 -16.41 9.14 -9.36
N TYR A 32 -16.90 9.01 -8.11
CA TYR A 32 -17.63 7.84 -7.62
C TYR A 32 -18.87 7.56 -8.48
N ILE A 33 -19.75 8.56 -8.65
CA ILE A 33 -20.98 8.45 -9.44
C ILE A 33 -20.68 8.13 -10.90
N ARG A 34 -19.70 8.83 -11.51
CA ARG A 34 -19.31 8.59 -12.90
C ARG A 34 -18.87 7.14 -13.09
N ASN A 35 -18.00 6.65 -12.21
CA ASN A 35 -17.47 5.29 -12.33
C ASN A 35 -18.56 4.25 -12.07
N ARG A 36 -19.46 4.47 -11.10
CA ARG A 36 -20.62 3.60 -10.87
C ARG A 36 -21.61 3.55 -12.04
N ILE A 37 -21.84 4.66 -12.72
CA ILE A 37 -22.77 4.72 -13.87
C ILE A 37 -22.19 4.01 -15.09
N PHE A 38 -20.90 4.22 -15.38
CA PHE A 38 -20.24 3.59 -16.53
C PHE A 38 -19.71 2.18 -16.24
N SER A 39 -19.68 1.78 -14.97
CA SER A 39 -19.28 0.45 -14.52
C SER A 39 -20.16 0.07 -13.33
N PRO A 40 -21.25 -0.70 -13.57
CA PRO A 40 -22.14 -1.15 -12.50
C PRO A 40 -21.38 -1.90 -11.38
N GLU A 41 -20.24 -2.47 -11.72
CA GLU A 41 -19.31 -3.23 -10.86
C GLU A 41 -18.16 -2.40 -10.28
N TYR A 42 -18.32 -1.08 -10.19
CA TYR A 42 -17.29 -0.23 -9.60
C TYR A 42 -17.05 -0.62 -8.13
N ILE A 43 -15.89 -1.24 -7.89
CA ILE A 43 -15.33 -1.50 -6.57
C ILE A 43 -14.19 -0.51 -6.37
N ASN A 44 -14.34 0.39 -5.40
CA ASN A 44 -13.22 1.21 -4.96
C ASN A 44 -12.43 0.43 -3.92
N VAL A 45 -11.26 -0.07 -4.33
CA VAL A 45 -10.30 -0.66 -3.40
C VAL A 45 -9.42 0.48 -2.91
N ALA A 46 -9.80 1.11 -1.80
CA ALA A 46 -8.95 2.07 -1.11
C ALA A 46 -7.80 1.28 -0.47
N ILE A 47 -6.64 1.28 -1.12
CA ILE A 47 -5.43 0.70 -0.57
C ILE A 47 -4.59 1.85 -0.04
N GLU A 48 -4.61 2.04 1.28
CA GLU A 48 -3.57 2.81 1.95
C GLU A 48 -2.24 2.08 1.71
N TYR A 49 -1.45 2.63 0.79
CA TYR A 49 -0.08 2.20 0.59
C TYR A 49 0.71 2.85 1.70
N ASP A 50 1.17 2.06 2.66
CA ASP A 50 2.07 2.54 3.70
C ASP A 50 3.46 2.75 3.08
N LYS A 51 3.59 3.81 2.28
CA LYS A 51 4.87 4.27 1.70
C LYS A 51 5.86 4.62 2.80
N ASP A 52 5.41 4.78 4.04
CA ASP A 52 6.25 5.19 5.15
C ASP A 52 7.15 4.04 5.62
N ILE A 53 6.75 2.77 5.44
CA ILE A 53 7.57 1.62 5.84
C ILE A 53 8.90 1.58 5.07
N ASP A 54 8.87 1.73 3.74
CA ASP A 54 10.08 1.78 2.91
C ASP A 54 10.97 2.97 3.29
N VAL A 55 10.37 4.12 3.61
CA VAL A 55 11.09 5.32 4.05
C VAL A 55 11.74 5.10 5.41
N VAL A 56 11.04 4.48 6.35
CA VAL A 56 11.53 4.16 7.69
C VAL A 56 12.68 3.16 7.62
N MET A 57 12.53 2.07 6.86
CA MET A 57 13.59 1.07 6.68
C MET A 57 14.87 1.70 6.10
N ASN A 58 14.74 2.57 5.10
CA ASN A 58 15.88 3.28 4.52
C ASN A 58 16.57 4.23 5.53
N ARG A 59 15.79 4.94 6.36
CA ARG A 59 16.34 5.80 7.43
C ARG A 59 17.08 4.97 8.48
N MET A 60 16.53 3.82 8.88
CA MET A 60 17.19 2.91 9.83
C MET A 60 18.52 2.39 9.28
N GLY A 61 18.54 1.93 8.02
CA GLY A 61 19.79 1.48 7.37
C GLY A 61 20.86 2.57 7.30
N ASN A 62 20.47 3.82 6.98
CA ASN A 62 21.39 4.95 6.95
C ASN A 62 21.97 5.28 8.34
N ASN A 63 21.15 5.24 9.39
CA ASN A 63 21.60 5.49 10.75
C ASN A 63 22.58 4.39 11.21
N ILE A 64 22.27 3.13 10.95
CA ILE A 64 23.16 2.00 11.26
C ILE A 64 24.51 2.17 10.58
N ASN A 65 24.52 2.55 9.30
CA ASN A 65 25.75 2.80 8.56
C ASN A 65 26.58 3.95 9.14
N GLN A 66 25.93 5.01 9.66
CA GLN A 66 26.64 6.11 10.31
C GLN A 66 27.28 5.65 11.62
N ILE A 67 26.54 4.92 12.45
CA ILE A 67 27.04 4.37 13.73
C ILE A 67 28.25 3.47 13.46
N ALA A 68 28.17 2.57 12.48
CA ALA A 68 29.27 1.68 12.11
C ALA A 68 30.54 2.44 11.70
N ARG A 69 30.41 3.55 10.94
CA ARG A 69 31.55 4.40 10.56
C ARG A 69 32.15 5.10 11.77
N SER A 70 31.32 5.68 12.63
CA SER A 70 31.78 6.35 13.84
C SER A 70 32.53 5.41 14.78
N LEU A 71 32.06 4.17 14.94
CA LEU A 71 32.76 3.16 15.74
C LEU A 71 34.14 2.81 15.17
N ASN A 72 34.23 2.63 13.86
CA ASN A 72 35.53 2.37 13.21
C ASN A 72 36.49 3.55 13.42
N THR A 73 36.00 4.79 13.40
CA THR A 73 36.82 5.97 13.69
C THR A 73 37.26 6.00 15.16
N LEU A 74 36.37 5.72 16.11
CA LEU A 74 36.70 5.71 17.54
C LEU A 74 37.72 4.63 17.90
N GLN A 75 37.56 3.42 17.36
CA GLN A 75 38.50 2.32 17.55
C GLN A 75 39.90 2.68 17.05
N ASN A 76 39.99 3.36 15.90
CA ASN A 76 41.26 3.83 15.34
C ASN A 76 41.93 4.94 16.17
N ILE A 77 41.15 5.83 16.80
CA ILE A 77 41.66 6.97 17.57
C ILE A 77 42.13 6.55 18.96
N PHE A 78 41.33 5.76 19.67
CA PHE A 78 41.52 5.57 21.11
C PHE A 78 42.31 4.33 21.49
N GLN A 79 42.58 3.39 20.55
CA GLN A 79 43.52 2.24 20.62
C GLN A 79 43.73 1.60 22.01
N THR A 80 42.71 1.59 22.85
CA THR A 80 42.71 1.05 24.20
C THR A 80 41.86 -0.20 24.15
N GLN A 81 42.29 -1.25 24.86
CA GLN A 81 41.64 -2.55 24.79
C GLN A 81 40.15 -2.46 25.17
N ASP A 82 39.81 -1.68 26.20
CA ASP A 82 38.43 -1.48 26.63
C ASP A 82 37.53 -0.87 25.53
N ILE A 83 38.06 0.11 24.76
CA ILE A 83 37.32 0.75 23.65
C ILE A 83 37.23 -0.18 22.44
N ILE A 84 38.25 -1.02 22.23
CA ILE A 84 38.24 -2.04 21.18
C ILE A 84 37.17 -3.10 21.49
N ASP A 85 37.12 -3.60 22.71
CA ASP A 85 36.18 -4.64 23.14
C ASP A 85 34.73 -4.13 23.10
N GLU A 86 34.49 -2.89 23.55
CA GLU A 86 33.16 -2.25 23.46
C GLU A 86 32.75 -2.01 21.99
N ALA A 87 33.68 -1.57 21.14
CA ALA A 87 33.42 -1.38 19.72
C ALA A 87 33.11 -2.70 18.99
N GLU A 88 33.75 -3.80 19.37
CA GLU A 88 33.44 -5.14 18.84
C GLU A 88 32.04 -5.60 19.25
N GLY A 89 31.65 -5.41 20.51
CA GLY A 89 30.29 -5.71 20.98
C GLY A 89 29.22 -4.94 20.21
N ILE A 90 29.45 -3.65 19.95
CA ILE A 90 28.50 -2.83 19.18
C ILE A 90 28.48 -3.26 17.69
N LYS A 91 29.62 -3.67 17.11
CA LYS A 91 29.65 -4.22 15.74
C LYS A 91 28.83 -5.50 15.62
N GLU A 92 28.88 -6.37 16.62
CA GLU A 92 28.09 -7.59 16.65
C GLU A 92 26.59 -7.27 16.68
N MET A 93 26.17 -6.34 17.56
CA MET A 93 24.79 -5.86 17.61
C MET A 93 24.32 -5.24 16.28
N ILE A 94 25.19 -4.46 15.62
CA ILE A 94 24.92 -3.88 14.29
C ILE A 94 24.74 -4.98 13.25
N SER A 95 25.59 -6.01 13.28
CA SER A 95 25.50 -7.14 12.36
C SER A 95 24.17 -7.88 12.51
N THR A 96 23.75 -8.15 13.74
CA THR A 96 22.43 -8.73 14.03
C THR A 96 21.30 -7.84 13.55
N ALA A 97 21.36 -6.53 13.81
CA ALA A 97 20.34 -5.58 13.35
C ALA A 97 20.23 -5.52 11.81
N ILE A 98 21.37 -5.60 11.10
CA ILE A 98 21.40 -5.66 9.63
C ILE A 98 20.75 -6.96 9.13
N SER A 99 21.00 -8.09 9.78
CA SER A 99 20.38 -9.38 9.41
C SER A 99 18.86 -9.31 9.55
N LEU A 100 18.37 -8.87 10.71
CA LEU A 100 16.94 -8.74 10.97
C LEU A 100 16.25 -7.76 10.00
N LEU A 101 16.91 -6.66 9.64
CA LEU A 101 16.38 -5.72 8.64
C LEU A 101 16.27 -6.35 7.25
N LYS A 102 17.23 -7.19 6.85
CA LYS A 102 17.17 -7.90 5.57
C LYS A 102 16.02 -8.91 5.57
N GLU A 103 15.90 -9.72 6.61
CA GLU A 103 14.80 -10.69 6.76
C GLU A 103 13.43 -9.99 6.70
N ASN A 104 13.26 -8.90 7.45
CA ASN A 104 12.02 -8.13 7.43
C ASN A 104 11.71 -7.53 6.06
N ARG A 105 12.74 -7.10 5.32
CA ARG A 105 12.57 -6.59 3.96
C ARG A 105 12.11 -7.70 3.01
N GLU A 106 12.70 -8.88 3.08
CA GLU A 106 12.31 -10.03 2.26
C GLU A 106 10.86 -10.44 2.52
N VAL A 107 10.45 -10.49 3.79
CA VAL A 107 9.06 -10.74 4.19
C VAL A 107 8.11 -9.68 3.61
N TYR A 108 8.48 -8.41 3.66
CA TYR A 108 7.66 -7.32 3.12
C TYR A 108 7.53 -7.39 1.58
N GLU A 109 8.62 -7.71 0.88
CA GLU A 109 8.62 -7.89 -0.57
C GLU A 109 7.75 -9.09 -0.98
N GLU A 110 7.79 -10.19 -0.23
CA GLU A 110 6.96 -11.36 -0.46
C GLU A 110 5.48 -11.07 -0.18
N PHE A 111 5.16 -10.41 0.93
CA PHE A 111 3.80 -9.95 1.22
C PHE A 111 3.24 -9.07 0.10
N THR A 112 4.06 -8.14 -0.41
CA THR A 112 3.69 -7.26 -1.52
C THR A 112 3.41 -8.04 -2.81
N LYS A 113 4.19 -9.10 -3.10
CA LYS A 113 3.95 -9.97 -4.26
C LYS A 113 2.67 -10.79 -4.10
N GLN A 114 2.48 -11.43 -2.95
CA GLN A 114 1.28 -12.24 -2.67
C GLN A 114 0.02 -11.38 -2.79
N LYS A 115 0.03 -10.17 -2.23
CA LYS A 115 -1.09 -9.22 -2.33
C LYS A 115 -1.44 -8.87 -3.79
N LYS A 116 -0.44 -8.57 -4.63
CA LYS A 116 -0.67 -8.31 -6.08
C LYS A 116 -1.26 -9.51 -6.81
N GLU A 117 -0.89 -10.72 -6.40
CA GLU A 117 -1.46 -11.93 -7.00
C GLU A 117 -2.91 -12.15 -6.54
N THR A 118 -3.21 -11.92 -5.26
CA THR A 118 -4.59 -11.94 -4.75
C THR A 118 -5.48 -10.91 -5.44
N GLU A 119 -4.98 -9.69 -5.69
CA GLU A 119 -5.68 -8.67 -6.47
C GLU A 119 -6.03 -9.18 -7.87
N LYS A 120 -5.05 -9.77 -8.59
CA LYS A 120 -5.30 -10.35 -9.93
C LYS A 120 -6.31 -11.48 -9.88
N GLN A 121 -6.28 -12.31 -8.84
CA GLN A 121 -7.23 -13.40 -8.66
C GLN A 121 -8.64 -12.87 -8.40
N LEU A 122 -8.80 -11.83 -7.57
CA LEU A 122 -10.06 -11.15 -7.35
C LEU A 122 -10.62 -10.59 -8.67
N TYR A 123 -9.81 -9.89 -9.46
CA TYR A 123 -10.22 -9.40 -10.79
C TYR A 123 -10.69 -10.54 -11.72
N ARG A 124 -10.01 -11.68 -11.71
CA ARG A 124 -10.42 -12.85 -12.51
C ARG A 124 -11.73 -13.47 -12.03
N ILE A 125 -11.97 -13.53 -10.72
CA ILE A 125 -13.20 -14.07 -10.13
C ILE A 125 -14.39 -13.15 -10.45
N ILE A 126 -14.21 -11.84 -10.30
CA ILE A 126 -15.22 -10.83 -10.63
C ILE A 126 -15.61 -10.96 -12.10
N LYS A 127 -14.63 -10.93 -13.01
CA LYS A 127 -14.86 -11.10 -14.45
C LYS A 127 -15.53 -12.41 -14.83
N LYS A 128 -15.31 -13.49 -14.07
CA LYS A 128 -16.01 -14.77 -14.29
C LYS A 128 -17.45 -14.71 -13.79
N ARG A 129 -17.76 -14.02 -12.68
CA ARG A 129 -19.14 -13.83 -12.21
C ARG A 129 -19.97 -13.00 -13.20
N GLU A 130 -19.37 -11.98 -13.83
CA GLU A 130 -20.01 -11.20 -14.90
C GLU A 130 -20.58 -12.10 -16.02
N VAL A 131 -19.83 -13.12 -16.45
CA VAL A 131 -20.26 -14.01 -17.55
C VAL A 131 -21.49 -14.86 -17.18
N PHE A 132 -21.74 -15.08 -15.88
CA PHE A 132 -22.86 -15.91 -15.41
C PHE A 132 -24.14 -15.13 -15.08
N GLU A 133 -24.12 -13.80 -14.98
CA GLU A 133 -25.33 -12.99 -14.72
C GLU A 133 -26.03 -12.46 -15.99
N PHE A 134 -25.45 -12.68 -17.19
CA PHE A 134 -26.07 -12.28 -18.49
C PHE A 134 -26.67 -13.44 -19.30
N LEU A 135 -26.75 -14.65 -18.75
CA LEU A 135 -27.45 -15.78 -19.37
C LEU A 135 -28.87 -15.91 -18.81
N GLU A 136 -29.73 -14.93 -19.12
CA GLU A 136 -31.18 -15.08 -19.31
C GLU A 136 -31.75 -13.74 -19.81
N ILE A 137 -31.58 -13.47 -21.11
CA ILE A 137 -32.40 -12.47 -21.81
C ILE A 137 -33.53 -13.26 -22.46
N ASP A 138 -34.69 -13.27 -21.80
CA ASP A 138 -35.95 -13.76 -22.37
C ASP A 138 -36.48 -12.64 -23.28
N GLU A 139 -36.20 -12.72 -24.58
CA GLU A 139 -36.80 -11.84 -25.59
C GLU A 139 -38.31 -12.11 -25.66
N LYS A 140 -39.11 -11.19 -25.12
CA LYS A 140 -40.54 -11.11 -25.45
C LYS A 140 -40.83 -9.77 -26.10
N GLU A 141 -40.83 -9.79 -27.42
CA GLU A 141 -41.45 -8.77 -28.26
C GLU A 141 -42.97 -8.75 -28.03
N LYS A 142 -43.53 -7.55 -27.86
CA LYS A 142 -44.92 -7.21 -28.17
C LYS A 142 -44.99 -5.81 -28.75
#